data_AF-A0AAW2BAA1-F1
#
_entry.id   AF-A0AAW2BAA1-F1
#
_cell.length_a   1.000
_cell.length_b   1.000
_cell.length_c   1.000
_cell.angle_alpha   90.00
_cell.angle_beta   90.00
_cell.angle_gamma   90.00
#
_symmetry.space_group_name_H-M   'P 1'
#
loop_
_entity.id
_entity.type
_entity.pdbx_description
1 polymer ?
#
loop_
_entity_poly.entity_id
_entity_poly.type
_entity_poly.pdbx_seq_one_letter_code
_entity_poly.pdbx_strand_id
1 'polypeptide(L)'
;HEKASVDMFDCMIKKNGLEKEMEKCEPKFNLNEDIIFIKELILKGQKDAKWSMKGRTEDKSFLYEIVANKLNGIDVDKWDYLARDCHYLGIPNGFDHERLLKSARVCDVKKRKHICFRDK
;
A
#
# COMPACT_ATOMS: atom_id res chain seq x y z
N HIS A 1 -9.84 -0.39 12.60
CA HIS A 1 -10.70 -0.93 11.52
C HIS A 1 -9.92 -1.89 10.61
N GLU A 2 -8.60 -1.75 10.55
CA GLU A 2 -7.66 -2.50 9.71
C GLU A 2 -7.70 -4.02 9.94
N LYS A 3 -7.81 -4.45 11.21
CA LYS A 3 -7.97 -5.87 11.54
C LYS A 3 -9.24 -6.46 10.93
N ALA A 4 -10.35 -5.74 11.02
CA ALA A 4 -11.61 -6.15 10.40
C ALA A 4 -11.51 -6.18 8.87
N SER A 5 -10.77 -5.26 8.25
CA SER A 5 -10.50 -5.30 6.79
C SER A 5 -9.75 -6.57 6.38
N VAL A 6 -8.74 -6.99 7.15
CA VAL A 6 -8.03 -8.27 6.91
C VAL A 6 -8.95 -9.47 7.10
N ASP A 7 -9.74 -9.49 8.17
CA ASP A 7 -10.66 -10.60 8.44
C ASP A 7 -11.75 -10.70 7.35
N MET A 8 -12.22 -9.55 6.84
CA MET A 8 -13.16 -9.51 5.71
C MET A 8 -12.51 -9.93 4.39
N PHE A 9 -11.26 -9.55 4.14
CA PHE A 9 -10.51 -10.02 2.98
C PHE A 9 -10.35 -11.55 2.98
N ASP A 10 -10.03 -12.14 4.13
CA ASP A 10 -9.99 -13.59 4.32
C ASP A 10 -11.35 -14.25 4.04
N CYS A 11 -12.43 -13.66 4.55
CA CYS A 11 -13.78 -14.13 4.32
C CYS A 11 -14.14 -14.07 2.81
N MET A 12 -13.78 -12.98 2.13
CA MET A 12 -14.07 -12.74 0.71
C MET A 12 -13.35 -13.75 -0.19
N ILE A 13 -12.07 -14.04 0.07
CA ILE A 13 -11.32 -15.04 -0.69
C ILE A 13 -11.97 -16.41 -0.55
N LYS A 14 -12.22 -16.86 0.69
CA LYS A 14 -12.72 -18.20 0.98
C LYS A 14 -14.14 -18.43 0.48
N LYS A 15 -15.05 -17.48 0.73
CA LYS A 15 -16.47 -17.64 0.36
C LYS A 15 -16.71 -17.65 -1.14
N ASN A 16 -15.89 -16.95 -1.90
CA ASN A 16 -16.06 -16.80 -3.34
C ASN A 16 -15.09 -17.68 -4.16
N GLY A 17 -14.23 -18.47 -3.50
CA GLY A 17 -13.26 -19.33 -4.17
C GLY A 17 -12.24 -18.57 -5.03
N LEU A 18 -11.88 -17.34 -4.63
CA LEU A 18 -11.06 -16.43 -5.45
C LEU A 18 -9.63 -16.91 -5.64
N GLU A 19 -9.15 -17.82 -4.79
CA GLU A 19 -7.81 -18.42 -4.88
C GLU A 19 -7.52 -18.95 -6.29
N LYS A 20 -8.48 -19.69 -6.86
CA LYS A 20 -8.37 -20.27 -8.20
C LYS A 20 -8.38 -19.21 -9.30
N GLU A 21 -9.14 -18.13 -9.11
CA GLU A 21 -9.21 -17.04 -10.09
C GLU A 21 -7.93 -16.19 -10.06
N MET A 22 -7.37 -15.96 -8.88
CA MET A 22 -6.10 -15.25 -8.72
C MET A 22 -4.94 -16.01 -9.37
N GLU A 23 -4.90 -17.35 -9.23
CA GLU A 23 -3.90 -18.20 -9.90
C GLU A 23 -4.04 -18.19 -11.43
N LYS A 24 -5.28 -18.14 -11.96
CA LYS A 24 -5.52 -18.08 -13.41
C LYS A 24 -5.13 -16.74 -14.04
N CYS A 25 -5.36 -15.64 -13.33
CA CYS A 25 -5.20 -14.29 -13.86
C CYS A 25 -3.74 -13.89 -14.09
N GLU A 26 -2.80 -14.38 -13.27
CA GLU A 26 -1.38 -14.02 -13.38
C GLU A 26 -0.49 -15.24 -13.08
N PRO A 27 0.19 -15.80 -14.10
CA PRO A 27 1.06 -16.98 -13.94
C PRO A 27 2.21 -16.80 -12.93
N LYS A 28 2.60 -15.55 -12.62
CA LYS A 28 3.64 -15.23 -11.63
C LYS A 28 3.08 -15.02 -10.22
N PHE A 29 1.77 -15.14 -10.04
CA PHE A 29 1.12 -14.93 -8.75
C PHE A 29 1.47 -16.09 -7.80
N ASN A 30 2.14 -15.76 -6.69
CA ASN A 30 2.40 -16.70 -5.62
C ASN A 30 1.32 -16.50 -4.57
N LEU A 31 0.22 -17.24 -4.71
CA LEU A 31 -1.00 -17.06 -3.92
C LEU A 31 -0.73 -16.87 -2.41
N ASN A 32 0.11 -17.73 -1.83
CA ASN A 32 0.42 -17.67 -0.40
C ASN A 32 1.21 -16.41 -0.02
N GLU A 33 2.24 -16.06 -0.80
CA GLU A 33 3.07 -14.89 -0.54
C GLU A 33 2.29 -13.59 -0.77
N ASP A 34 1.46 -13.55 -1.82
CA ASP A 34 0.70 -12.37 -2.23
C ASP A 34 -0.48 -12.08 -1.30
N ILE A 35 -1.19 -13.11 -0.81
CA ILE A 35 -2.20 -12.93 0.23
C ILE A 35 -1.56 -12.37 1.51
N ILE A 36 -0.39 -12.89 1.91
CA ILE A 36 0.35 -12.36 3.07
C ILE A 36 0.71 -10.89 2.81
N PHE A 37 1.26 -10.58 1.64
CA PHE A 37 1.64 -9.23 1.26
C PHE A 37 0.46 -8.24 1.34
N ILE A 38 -0.69 -8.59 0.75
CA ILE A 38 -1.91 -7.75 0.78
C ILE A 38 -2.36 -7.49 2.22
N LYS A 39 -2.38 -8.52 3.08
CA LYS A 39 -2.74 -8.35 4.49
C LYS A 39 -1.75 -7.45 5.24
N GLU A 40 -0.47 -7.56 4.92
CA GLU A 40 0.57 -6.72 5.52
C GLU A 40 0.46 -5.25 5.05
N LEU A 41 0.08 -4.99 3.79
CA LEU A 41 -0.22 -3.64 3.29
C LEU A 41 -1.36 -2.98 4.07
N ILE A 42 -2.39 -3.75 4.45
CA ILE A 42 -3.57 -3.24 5.17
C ILE A 42 -3.27 -3.05 6.66
N LEU A 43 -2.72 -4.08 7.32
CA LEU A 43 -2.66 -4.14 8.77
C LEU A 43 -1.35 -3.63 9.37
N LYS A 44 -0.21 -3.90 8.72
CA LYS A 44 1.10 -3.62 9.31
C LYS A 44 1.70 -2.33 8.78
N GLY A 45 1.81 -2.19 7.46
CA GLY A 45 2.64 -1.19 6.79
C GLY A 45 4.11 -1.25 7.22
N GLN A 46 4.97 -0.43 6.61
CA GLN A 46 6.38 -0.36 6.98
C GLN A 46 6.62 0.56 8.19
N LYS A 47 7.54 0.16 9.08
CA LYS A 47 8.03 0.97 10.20
C LYS A 47 9.56 1.09 10.14
N ASP A 48 10.12 2.11 10.80
CA ASP A 48 11.58 2.28 10.96
C ASP A 48 12.12 1.31 12.03
N ALA A 49 12.04 0.02 11.72
CA ALA A 49 12.46 -1.10 12.56
C ALA A 49 13.08 -2.20 11.71
N LYS A 50 13.62 -3.23 12.37
CA LYS A 50 14.15 -4.45 11.71
C LYS A 50 13.09 -5.05 10.78
N TRP A 51 13.52 -5.47 9.58
CA TRP A 51 12.63 -6.08 8.59
C TRP A 51 11.91 -7.31 9.18
N SER A 52 10.59 -7.28 9.14
CA SER A 52 9.70 -8.31 9.72
C SER A 52 8.53 -8.68 8.82
N MET A 53 8.53 -8.16 7.60
CA MET A 53 7.52 -8.48 6.60
C MET A 53 7.83 -9.82 5.95
N LYS A 54 6.77 -10.56 5.64
CA LYS A 54 6.87 -11.91 5.05
C LYS A 54 6.40 -11.95 3.61
N GLY A 55 5.54 -11.01 3.21
CA GLY A 55 4.99 -10.97 1.86
C GLY A 55 5.98 -10.48 0.81
N ARG A 56 7.01 -9.72 1.20
CA ARG A 56 8.12 -9.31 0.32
C ARG A 56 9.43 -9.21 1.10
N THR A 57 10.52 -9.24 0.36
CA THR A 57 11.89 -8.97 0.83
C THR A 57 12.16 -7.46 0.99
N GLU A 58 13.20 -7.12 1.77
CA GLU A 58 13.53 -5.73 2.11
C GLU A 58 13.91 -4.87 0.90
N ASP A 59 14.37 -5.45 -0.20
CA ASP A 59 14.64 -4.71 -1.46
C ASP A 59 13.37 -4.18 -2.13
N LYS A 60 12.19 -4.62 -1.69
CA LYS A 60 10.86 -4.15 -2.11
C LYS A 60 10.12 -3.39 -1.01
N SER A 61 10.84 -2.88 -0.01
CA SER A 61 10.28 -2.15 1.13
C SER A 61 9.33 -1.02 0.73
N PHE A 62 9.72 -0.22 -0.28
CA PHE A 62 8.93 0.90 -0.79
C PHE A 62 7.48 0.56 -1.17
N LEU A 63 7.15 -0.70 -1.49
CA LEU A 63 5.77 -1.10 -1.78
C LEU A 63 4.84 -0.96 -0.57
N TYR A 64 5.37 -1.09 0.65
CA TYR A 64 4.62 -0.93 1.90
C TYR A 64 4.35 0.54 2.27
N GLU A 65 4.83 1.49 1.47
CA GLU A 65 4.61 2.93 1.63
C GLU A 65 3.46 3.44 0.75
N ILE A 66 2.82 2.57 -0.04
CA ILE A 66 1.79 2.98 -1.02
C ILE A 66 0.39 3.04 -0.40
N VAL A 67 -0.08 1.94 0.19
CA VAL A 67 -1.49 1.78 0.62
C VAL A 67 -1.75 2.36 2.01
N ALA A 68 -0.93 1.97 3.00
CA ALA A 68 -1.03 2.47 4.37
C ALA A 68 0.37 2.74 4.90
N ASN A 69 0.84 3.97 4.70
CA ASN A 69 2.21 4.35 5.00
C ASN A 69 2.36 4.66 6.49
N LYS A 70 2.82 3.67 7.27
CA LYS A 70 3.01 3.84 8.72
C LYS A 70 4.31 4.58 9.10
N LEU A 71 5.14 5.00 8.14
CA LEU A 71 6.34 5.81 8.42
C LEU A 71 5.99 7.29 8.60
N ASN A 72 5.27 7.86 7.63
CA ASN A 72 4.99 9.30 7.59
C ASN A 72 3.53 9.62 7.22
N GLY A 73 2.71 8.63 6.92
CA GLY A 73 1.31 8.82 6.55
C GLY A 73 1.08 9.34 5.13
N ILE A 74 2.09 9.49 4.28
CA ILE A 74 1.88 9.85 2.87
C ILE A 74 1.53 8.57 2.09
N ASP A 75 0.24 8.36 1.85
CA ASP A 75 -0.31 7.19 1.17
C ASP A 75 -1.52 7.55 0.28
N VAL A 76 -1.88 6.64 -0.63
CA VAL A 76 -2.95 6.87 -1.62
C VAL A 76 -4.35 6.93 -1.00
N ASP A 77 -4.54 6.34 0.18
CA ASP A 77 -5.78 6.45 0.96
C ASP A 77 -6.10 7.93 1.25
N LYS A 78 -5.10 8.71 1.69
CA LYS A 78 -5.26 10.16 1.91
C LYS A 78 -5.51 10.94 0.64
N TRP A 79 -4.86 10.57 -0.45
CA TRP A 79 -5.01 11.29 -1.70
C TRP A 79 -6.45 11.19 -2.21
N ASP A 80 -7.03 9.99 -2.13
CA ASP A 80 -8.42 9.74 -2.53
C ASP A 80 -9.40 10.49 -1.63
N TYR A 81 -9.36 10.30 -0.30
CA TYR A 81 -10.37 10.90 0.56
C TYR A 81 -10.24 12.43 0.59
N LEU A 82 -9.04 13.02 0.49
CA LEU A 82 -8.89 14.47 0.41
C LEU A 82 -9.57 15.02 -0.85
N ALA A 83 -9.33 14.42 -2.00
CA ALA A 83 -9.95 14.86 -3.25
C ALA A 83 -11.48 14.66 -3.23
N ARG A 84 -11.92 13.49 -2.76
CA ARG A 84 -13.33 13.09 -2.69
C ARG A 84 -14.11 13.97 -1.71
N ASP A 85 -13.62 14.12 -0.48
CA ASP A 85 -14.31 14.86 0.57
C ASP A 85 -14.35 16.36 0.25
N CYS A 86 -13.25 16.94 -0.23
CA CYS A 86 -13.23 18.32 -0.71
C CYS A 86 -14.29 18.57 -1.79
N HIS A 87 -14.40 17.65 -2.76
CA HIS A 87 -15.41 17.74 -3.82
C HIS A 87 -16.83 17.73 -3.25
N TYR A 88 -17.16 16.79 -2.37
CA TYR A 88 -18.51 16.67 -1.81
C TYR A 88 -18.86 17.72 -0.74
N LEU A 89 -17.87 18.29 -0.07
CA LEU A 89 -18.07 19.37 0.92
C LEU A 89 -18.02 20.77 0.30
N GLY A 90 -17.68 20.90 -0.99
CA GLY A 90 -17.52 22.20 -1.65
C GLY A 90 -16.31 23.00 -1.15
N ILE A 91 -15.28 22.30 -0.65
CA ILE A 91 -14.04 22.90 -0.14
C ILE A 91 -12.94 22.71 -1.19
N PRO A 92 -12.15 23.74 -1.53
CA PRO A 92 -11.01 23.57 -2.44
C PRO A 92 -9.98 22.57 -1.89
N ASN A 93 -9.56 21.61 -2.72
CA ASN A 93 -8.43 20.74 -2.39
C ASN A 93 -7.10 21.42 -2.78
N GLY A 94 -6.28 21.78 -1.78
CA GLY A 94 -4.97 22.42 -2.00
C GLY A 94 -3.84 21.45 -2.34
N PHE A 95 -4.09 20.13 -2.34
CA PHE A 95 -3.07 19.11 -2.55
C PHE A 95 -3.20 18.43 -3.93
N ASP A 96 -2.15 18.59 -4.76
CA ASP A 96 -2.02 17.96 -6.07
C ASP A 96 -1.19 16.67 -5.97
N HIS A 97 -1.90 15.54 -5.84
CA HIS A 97 -1.29 14.21 -5.77
C HIS A 97 -0.66 13.76 -7.09
N GLU A 98 -1.17 14.21 -8.25
CA GLU A 98 -0.59 13.86 -9.55
C GLU A 98 0.81 14.47 -9.70
N ARG A 99 0.99 15.73 -9.30
CA ARG A 99 2.30 16.39 -9.28
C ARG A 99 3.27 15.66 -8.35
N LEU A 100 2.81 15.27 -7.17
CA LEU A 100 3.63 14.52 -6.23
C LEU A 100 4.07 13.18 -6.84
N LEU A 101 3.15 12.43 -7.44
CA LEU A 101 3.41 11.13 -8.06
C LEU A 101 4.43 11.23 -9.21
N LYS A 102 4.33 12.25 -10.08
CA LYS A 102 5.30 12.47 -11.17
C LYS A 102 6.73 12.65 -10.65
N SER A 103 6.89 13.20 -9.45
CA SER A 103 8.18 13.42 -8.79
C SER A 103 8.68 12.26 -7.95
N ALA A 104 7.84 11.24 -7.70
CA ALA A 104 8.18 10.12 -6.83
C ALA A 104 9.27 9.23 -7.45
N ARG A 105 10.28 8.85 -6.67
CA ARG A 105 11.34 7.92 -7.05
C ARG A 105 11.63 6.97 -5.89
N VAL A 106 12.13 5.78 -6.21
CA VAL A 106 12.62 4.84 -5.18
C VAL A 106 14.11 5.09 -4.99
N CYS A 107 14.52 5.40 -3.75
CA CYS A 107 15.90 5.67 -3.38
C CYS A 107 16.35 4.80 -2.20
N ASP A 108 17.64 4.49 -2.14
CA ASP A 108 18.26 3.83 -0.99
C ASP A 108 18.51 4.83 0.15
N VAL A 109 17.80 4.68 1.25
CA VAL A 109 17.96 5.48 2.48
C VAL A 109 18.28 4.52 3.63
N LYS A 110 19.44 4.72 4.29
CA LYS A 110 19.90 3.86 5.40
C LYS A 110 19.86 2.35 5.08
N LYS A 111 20.24 1.96 3.86
CA LYS A 111 20.24 0.57 3.34
C LYS A 111 18.85 -0.06 3.11
N ARG A 112 17.79 0.75 3.04
CA ARG A 112 16.44 0.32 2.67
C ARG A 112 15.90 1.19 1.53
N LYS A 113 15.03 0.63 0.68
CA LYS A 113 14.41 1.39 -0.41
C LYS A 113 13.16 2.11 0.06
N HIS A 114 13.10 3.42 -0.14
CA HIS A 114 11.98 4.26 0.25
C HIS A 114 11.44 5.03 -0.95
N ILE A 115 10.16 5.41 -0.90
CA ILE A 115 9.60 6.40 -1.83
C ILE A 115 10.10 7.78 -1.39
N CYS A 116 10.81 8.46 -2.27
CA CYS A 116 11.31 9.80 -2.08
C CYS A 116 10.70 10.74 -3.12
N PHE A 117 10.49 11.98 -2.72
CA PHE A 117 9.98 13.04 -3.59
C PHE A 117 11.10 14.04 -3.85
N ARG A 118 11.08 14.64 -5.04
CA ARG A 118 12.11 15.59 -5.49
C ARG A 118 12.15 16.81 -4.56
N ASP A 119 13.38 17.19 -4.15
CA ASP A 119 13.63 18.53 -3.59
C ASP A 119 13.55 19.56 -4.72
N LYS A 120 12.86 20.67 -4.46
CA LYS A 120 12.14 21.55 -5.41
C LYS A 120 12.77 21.69 -6.81
#